data_AF-A0A437MJT8-F1
#
_entry.id   AF-A0A437MJT8-F1
#
_cell.length_a   1.000
_cell.length_b   1.000
_cell.length_c   1.000
_cell.angle_alpha   90.00
_cell.angle_beta   90.00
_cell.angle_gamma   90.00
#
_symmetry.space_group_name_H-M   'P 1'
#
loop_
_entity.id
_entity.type
_entity.pdbx_description
1 polymer ?
#
loop_
_entity_poly.entity_id
_entity_poly.type
_entity_poly.pdbx_seq_one_letter_code
_entity_poly.pdbx_strand_id
1 'polypeptide(L)' 'MSKPITPATTAEPKANDPDLARFARAFTEWDRRYRENPEWFESEAVHLLKGTPETYGDAAAPYFLAILTEQGE' A
#
# COMPACT_ATOMS: atom_id res chain seq x y z
N MET A 1 -14.90 -36.05 -6.67
CA MET A 1 -13.57 -35.84 -7.28
C MET A 1 -13.31 -34.34 -7.35
N SER A 2 -12.55 -33.80 -6.40
CA SER A 2 -12.18 -32.37 -6.39
C SER A 2 -10.95 -32.17 -7.25
N LYS A 3 -11.01 -31.24 -8.21
CA LYS A 3 -9.86 -30.88 -9.05
C LYS A 3 -8.78 -30.22 -8.17
N PRO A 4 -7.49 -30.51 -8.37
CA PRO A 4 -6.42 -29.80 -7.68
C PRO A 4 -6.38 -28.35 -8.17
N ILE A 5 -6.36 -27.41 -7.23
CA ILE A 5 -6.14 -26.00 -7.50
C ILE A 5 -4.62 -25.86 -7.73
N THR A 6 -4.20 -25.55 -8.94
CA THR A 6 -2.80 -25.20 -9.21
C THR A 6 -2.52 -23.88 -8.51
N PRO A 7 -1.50 -23.78 -7.62
CA PRO A 7 -1.11 -22.48 -7.09
C PRO A 7 -0.60 -21.64 -8.26
N ALA A 8 -1.12 -20.41 -8.39
CA ALA A 8 -0.58 -19.44 -9.33
C ALA A 8 0.92 -19.31 -9.06
N THR A 9 1.75 -19.54 -10.07
CA THR A 9 3.20 -19.29 -10.00
C THR A 9 3.41 -17.83 -9.61
N THR A 10 3.76 -17.58 -8.35
CA THR A 10 4.33 -16.32 -7.91
C THR A 10 5.69 -16.21 -8.57
N ALA A 11 5.78 -15.44 -9.66
CA ALA A 11 7.07 -15.02 -10.17
C ALA A 11 7.76 -14.25 -9.04
N GLU A 12 8.91 -14.73 -8.58
CA GLU A 12 9.72 -14.01 -7.60
C GLU A 12 10.03 -12.62 -8.16
N PRO A 13 9.88 -11.54 -7.36
CA PRO A 13 10.23 -10.22 -7.84
C PRO A 13 11.71 -10.23 -8.20
N LYS A 14 12.02 -9.86 -9.45
CA LYS A 14 13.40 -9.81 -9.92
C LYS A 14 14.13 -8.74 -9.12
N ALA A 15 15.39 -8.99 -8.77
CA ALA A 15 16.21 -8.12 -7.91
C ALA A 15 16.35 -6.65 -8.37
N ASN A 16 15.90 -6.32 -9.59
CA ASN A 16 15.92 -4.98 -10.17
C ASN A 16 14.53 -4.50 -10.61
N ASP A 17 13.45 -4.96 -9.97
CA ASP A 17 12.10 -4.49 -10.26
C ASP A 17 11.95 -3.03 -9.76
N PRO A 18 11.85 -2.03 -10.67
CA PRO A 18 11.74 -0.63 -10.28
C PRO A 18 10.45 -0.35 -9.51
N ASP A 19 9.39 -1.14 -9.74
CA ASP A 19 8.14 -1.02 -9.02
C ASP A 19 8.29 -1.55 -7.59
N LEU A 20 9.01 -2.65 -7.38
CA LEU A 20 9.33 -3.14 -6.03
C LEU A 20 10.10 -2.09 -5.22
N ALA A 21 11.12 -1.46 -5.82
CA ALA A 21 11.88 -0.41 -5.16
C ALA A 21 11.01 0.80 -4.80
N ARG A 22 10.09 1.19 -5.69
CA ARG A 22 9.15 2.29 -5.46
C ARG A 22 8.16 1.96 -4.34
N PHE A 23 7.58 0.76 -4.35
CA PHE A 23 6.69 0.30 -3.29
C PHE A 23 7.41 0.21 -1.95
N ALA A 24 8.66 -0.29 -1.92
CA ALA A 24 9.45 -0.35 -0.71
C ALA A 24 9.70 1.03 -0.08
N ARG A 25 9.97 2.06 -0.90
CA ARG A 25 10.08 3.45 -0.42
C ARG A 25 8.74 3.94 0.14
N ALA A 26 7.64 3.71 -0.58
CA ALA A 26 6.33 4.13 -0.12
C ALA A 26 5.92 3.47 1.21
N PHE A 27 6.17 2.16 1.38
CA PHE A 27 5.90 1.46 2.65
C PHE A 27 6.82 1.92 3.79
N THR A 28 8.08 2.22 3.49
CA THR A 28 9.01 2.78 4.49
C THR A 28 8.50 4.14 5.00
N GLU A 29 8.04 5.00 4.09
CA GLU A 29 7.52 6.31 4.45
C GLU A 29 6.18 6.22 5.19
N TRP A 30 5.31 5.29 4.77
CA TRP A 30 4.08 4.96 5.49
C TRP A 30 4.38 4.55 6.95
N ASP A 31 5.30 3.60 7.16
CA ASP A 31 5.70 3.14 8.50
C ASP A 31 6.28 4.28 9.35
N ARG A 32 7.13 5.13 8.76
CA ARG A 32 7.69 6.31 9.43
C ARG A 32 6.59 7.25 9.92
N ARG A 33 5.66 7.64 9.04
CA ARG A 33 4.56 8.56 9.38
C ARG A 33 3.63 7.99 10.46
N TYR A 34 3.32 6.69 10.37
CA TYR A 34 2.49 6.01 11.36
C TYR A 34 3.16 6.00 12.75
N ARG A 35 4.47 5.73 12.82
CA ARG A 35 5.19 5.68 14.11
C ARG A 35 5.48 7.06 14.71
N GLU A 36 5.81 8.05 13.88
CA GLU A 36 6.19 9.38 14.36
C GLU A 36 4.97 10.23 14.72
N ASN A 37 3.85 10.11 14.01
CA ASN A 37 2.65 10.90 14.27
C ASN A 37 1.36 10.14 13.88
N PRO A 38 0.94 9.17 14.71
CA PRO A 38 -0.19 8.29 14.40
C PRO A 38 -1.53 9.05 14.27
N GLU A 39 -1.76 10.06 15.09
CA GLU A 39 -3.01 10.84 15.06
C GLU A 39 -3.15 11.66 13.76
N TRP A 40 -2.06 12.33 13.35
CA TRP A 40 -2.04 13.05 12.08
C TRP A 40 -2.16 12.09 10.90
N PHE A 41 -1.47 10.95 10.97
CA PHE A 41 -1.53 9.91 9.95
C PHE A 41 -2.97 9.42 9.74
N GLU A 42 -3.69 9.09 10.82
CA GLU A 42 -5.08 8.66 10.75
C GLU A 42 -5.99 9.76 10.23
N SER A 43 -5.78 11.02 10.64
CA SER A 43 -6.54 12.17 10.15
C SER A 43 -6.37 12.37 8.64
N GLU A 44 -5.15 12.30 8.12
CA GLU A 44 -4.90 12.41 6.68
C GLU A 44 -5.49 11.24 5.89
N ALA A 45 -5.36 10.02 6.41
CA ALA A 45 -5.96 8.85 5.80
C ALA A 45 -7.49 9.01 5.68
N VAL A 46 -8.15 9.53 6.72
CA VAL A 46 -9.59 9.82 6.71
C VAL A 46 -9.95 10.96 5.76
N HIS A 47 -9.13 12.02 5.67
CA HIS A 47 -9.40 13.17 4.80
C HIS A 47 -9.47 12.76 3.31
N LEU A 48 -8.69 11.77 2.91
CA LEU A 48 -8.68 11.26 1.54
C LEU A 48 -9.86 10.34 1.21
N LEU A 49 -10.65 9.92 2.20
CA LEU A 49 -11.83 9.10 1.98
C LEU A 49 -12.98 9.93 1.42
N LYS A 50 -13.46 9.53 0.24
CA LYS A 50 -14.61 10.15 -0.43
C LYS A 50 -15.95 9.47 -0.08
N GLY A 51 -15.92 8.45 0.77
CA GLY A 51 -17.08 7.66 1.16
C GLY A 51 -16.75 6.69 2.29
N THR A 52 -17.74 5.91 2.71
CA THR A 52 -17.54 4.86 3.72
C THR A 52 -16.84 3.65 3.09
N PRO A 53 -15.64 3.27 3.57
CA PRO A 53 -14.92 2.11 3.03
C PRO A 53 -15.57 0.80 3.47
N GLU A 54 -15.58 -0.20 2.59
CA GLU A 54 -16.08 -1.55 2.92
C GLU A 54 -15.00 -2.39 3.60
N THR A 55 -13.74 -2.16 3.25
CA THR A 55 -12.58 -2.84 3.83
C THR A 55 -11.51 -1.86 4.27
N TYR A 56 -10.60 -2.32 5.14
CA TYR A 56 -9.41 -1.56 5.47
C TYR A 56 -8.56 -1.24 4.22
N GLY A 57 -8.52 -2.15 3.23
CA GLY A 57 -7.81 -1.91 1.97
C GLY A 57 -8.37 -0.70 1.22
N ASP A 58 -9.70 -0.60 1.12
CA ASP A 58 -10.36 0.56 0.49
C ASP A 58 -10.09 1.85 1.26
N ALA A 59 -10.00 1.76 2.58
CA ALA A 59 -9.69 2.90 3.43
C ALA A 59 -8.24 3.38 3.26
N ALA A 60 -7.30 2.44 3.19
CA ALA A 60 -5.87 2.71 3.15
C ALA A 60 -5.35 3.08 1.76
N ALA A 61 -5.99 2.58 0.69
CA ALA A 61 -5.52 2.74 -0.68
C ALA A 61 -5.34 4.21 -1.13
N PRO A 62 -6.25 5.16 -0.84
CA PRO A 62 -6.08 6.55 -1.24
C PRO A 62 -4.81 7.19 -0.64
N TYR A 63 -4.55 6.95 0.64
CA TYR A 63 -3.35 7.46 1.31
C TYR A 63 -2.07 6.80 0.78
N PHE A 64 -2.14 5.51 0.45
CA PHE A 64 -0.99 4.78 -0.08
C PHE A 64 -0.60 5.31 -1.46
N LEU A 65 -1.60 5.59 -2.30
CA LEU A 65 -1.40 6.19 -3.62
C LEU A 65 -0.81 7.60 -3.53
N ALA A 66 -1.20 8.40 -2.52
CA ALA A 66 -0.61 9.72 -2.28
C ALA A 66 0.89 9.60 -1.99
N ILE A 67 1.26 8.75 -1.02
CA ILE A 67 2.68 8.49 -0.70
C ILE A 67 3.41 7.93 -1.93
N LEU A 68 2.82 6.98 -2.65
CA LEU A 68 3.43 6.39 -3.85
C LEU A 68 3.70 7.41 -4.96
N THR A 69 2.86 8.44 -5.06
CA THR A 69 3.03 9.56 -6.00
C THR A 69 4.20 10.43 -5.58
N GLU A 70 4.30 10.78 -4.29
CA GLU A 70 5.44 11.55 -3.73
C GLU A 70 6.79 10.86 -3.93
N GLN A 71 6.85 9.52 -3.88
CA GLN A 71 8.10 8.75 -4.05
C GLN A 71 8.52 8.51 -5.52
N GLY A 72 7.73 9.01 -6.48
CA GLY A 72 7.91 8.84 -7.91
C GLY A 72 8.24 10.13 -8.69
N GLU A 73 8.18 11.29 -8.04
CA GLU A 73 8.78 12.56 -8.50
C GLU A 73 10.21 12.71 -7.96
#